data_AF-A0A932HWH4-F1
#
_entry.id   AF-A0A932HWH4-F1
#
_cell.length_a   1.000
_cell.length_b   1.000
_cell.length_c   1.000
_cell.angle_alpha   90.00
_cell.angle_beta   90.00
_cell.angle_gamma   90.00
#
_symmetry.space_group_name_H-M   'P 1'
#
loop_
_entity.id
_entity.type
_entity.pdbx_description
1 polymer ?
#
loop_
_entity_poly.entity_id
_entity_poly.type
_entity_poly.pdbx_seq_one_letter_code
_entity_poly.pdbx_strand_id
1 'polypeptide(L)'
;MRQKNYIFELIPIDLIEMDPAQPRQDYGTDGEQNRLYISIKQLGSFQPLIVRKTPQGKFRILDGHRRYICLKRLVEEDKLIEFEKIPCRVYEQLPTDEEERIRFEVQNNRRSWKPIERAQVINRIRESGSFRSQEDVAKFLNIPRTLVGNSLQLRSLNLDLIAKMEKRDLKPTYQTELVRLIPKLCKIKNIEAEMIIQNIISRIDQKVIRSAKELRTLRRVFQYAKANEDFLYEYLNNSTMTVDQLIQKSNIIRTNLTFVAQKTIQVLKEKKNKGSKFLEEEKTALKELLELLSREFQSPTSPPDHRAFFVVASGNKKTDQHYERTIHTKWTTHEIRNFLLPTELQNIKTSSQDHSFMMWGHLPANKNISAWQSMQAGDTVLIYRKGKIVLAAKVLYKIQSKSLAKYLWGENDQGQTYEYLYFFANESLLDFPQSQINHLFGYSQNYTPQGLVKINQAIVDKMLTNPPTSFSVLKAGQKK
;
A
#
# COMPACT_ATOMS: atom_id res chain seq x y z
N MET A 1 -17.84 -4.30 -38.22
CA MET A 1 -18.43 -3.04 -37.70
C MET A 1 -19.73 -3.39 -36.98
N ARG A 2 -19.89 -3.11 -35.68
CA ARG A 2 -21.20 -3.24 -35.03
C ARG A 2 -22.11 -2.14 -35.60
N GLN A 3 -23.28 -2.50 -36.12
CA GLN A 3 -24.29 -1.53 -36.60
C GLN A 3 -24.59 -0.51 -35.48
N LYS A 4 -24.61 0.77 -35.85
CA LYS A 4 -25.05 1.83 -34.94
C LYS A 4 -26.56 1.69 -34.78
N ASN A 5 -27.02 1.05 -33.70
CA ASN A 5 -28.44 0.90 -33.36
C ASN A 5 -29.01 2.17 -32.72
N TYR A 6 -28.69 3.34 -33.26
CA TYR A 6 -29.24 4.62 -32.82
C TYR A 6 -29.34 5.61 -33.96
N ILE A 7 -30.33 6.51 -33.87
CA ILE A 7 -30.50 7.66 -34.76
C ILE A 7 -30.39 8.97 -33.97
N PHE A 8 -30.10 10.06 -34.67
CA PHE A 8 -30.19 11.41 -34.11
C PHE A 8 -31.48 12.06 -34.57
N GLU A 9 -32.28 12.54 -33.63
CA GLU A 9 -33.60 13.12 -33.91
C GLU A 9 -33.91 14.25 -32.92
N LEU A 10 -34.69 15.24 -33.36
CA LEU A 10 -35.21 16.31 -32.52
C LEU A 10 -36.56 15.87 -31.93
N ILE A 11 -36.61 15.60 -30.63
CA ILE A 11 -37.78 15.04 -29.96
C ILE A 11 -38.48 16.13 -29.14
N PRO A 12 -39.82 16.28 -29.26
CA PRO A 12 -40.60 17.13 -28.38
C PRO A 12 -40.37 16.79 -26.91
N ILE A 13 -40.10 17.79 -26.07
CA ILE A 13 -39.76 17.60 -24.66
C ILE A 13 -40.85 16.86 -23.87
N ASP A 14 -42.13 17.05 -24.24
CA ASP A 14 -43.30 16.43 -23.61
C ASP A 14 -43.36 14.91 -23.86
N LEU A 15 -42.68 14.42 -24.90
CA LEU A 15 -42.57 12.99 -25.18
C LEU A 15 -41.40 12.34 -24.42
N ILE A 16 -40.54 13.14 -23.76
CA ILE A 16 -39.37 12.65 -23.02
C ILE A 16 -39.70 12.51 -21.53
N GLU A 17 -39.38 11.36 -20.97
CA GLU A 17 -39.58 11.02 -19.55
C GLU A 17 -38.27 10.67 -18.85
N MET A 18 -38.14 11.11 -17.60
CA MET A 18 -37.07 10.65 -16.71
C MET A 18 -37.22 9.16 -16.40
N ASP A 19 -36.08 8.51 -16.17
CA ASP A 19 -36.07 7.15 -15.64
C ASP A 19 -36.15 7.20 -14.10
N PRO A 20 -37.26 6.74 -13.48
CA PRO A 20 -37.39 6.70 -12.02
C PRO A 20 -36.36 5.78 -11.37
N ALA A 21 -35.86 4.79 -12.10
CA ALA A 21 -34.86 3.86 -11.63
C ALA A 21 -33.42 4.37 -11.89
N GLN A 22 -33.19 5.65 -12.20
CA GLN A 22 -31.84 6.18 -12.42
C GLN A 22 -30.94 5.89 -11.21
N PRO A 23 -29.83 5.12 -11.34
CA PRO A 23 -28.98 4.83 -10.19
C PRO A 23 -28.25 6.06 -9.64
N ARG A 24 -28.01 7.08 -10.46
CA ARG A 24 -27.44 8.37 -10.03
C ARG A 24 -28.54 9.36 -9.61
N GLN A 25 -28.89 9.34 -8.33
CA GLN A 25 -29.90 10.22 -7.73
C GLN A 25 -29.36 11.60 -7.32
N ASP A 26 -28.05 11.74 -7.24
CA ASP A 26 -27.39 13.01 -6.92
C ASP A 26 -27.29 13.89 -8.18
N TYR A 27 -28.23 14.83 -8.32
CA TYR A 27 -28.30 15.79 -9.43
C TYR A 27 -27.49 17.08 -9.18
N GLY A 28 -26.65 17.11 -8.15
CA GLY A 28 -25.87 18.28 -7.74
C GLY A 28 -26.72 19.31 -6.98
N THR A 29 -26.05 20.31 -6.42
CA THR A 29 -26.67 21.41 -5.66
C THR A 29 -27.48 22.34 -6.56
N ASP A 30 -28.40 23.11 -5.96
CA ASP A 30 -29.18 24.13 -6.69
C ASP A 30 -28.29 25.11 -7.45
N GLY A 31 -27.16 25.49 -6.86
CA GLY A 31 -26.17 26.36 -7.51
C GLY A 31 -25.52 25.71 -8.74
N GLU A 32 -25.20 24.41 -8.70
CA GLU A 32 -24.69 23.69 -9.87
C GLU A 32 -25.74 23.55 -10.97
N GLN A 33 -26.98 23.25 -10.60
CA GLN A 33 -28.09 23.16 -11.56
C GLN A 33 -28.36 24.51 -12.20
N ASN A 34 -28.34 25.60 -11.43
CA ASN A 34 -28.54 26.95 -11.95
C ASN A 34 -27.43 27.34 -12.95
N ARG A 35 -26.16 27.00 -12.67
CA ARG A 35 -25.06 27.20 -13.62
C ARG A 35 -25.29 26.45 -14.94
N LEU A 36 -25.74 25.19 -14.87
CA LEU A 36 -26.06 24.40 -16.06
C LEU A 36 -27.21 25.02 -16.84
N TYR A 37 -28.26 25.46 -16.14
CA TYR A 37 -29.42 26.12 -16.73
C TYR A 37 -29.03 27.41 -17.46
N ILE A 38 -28.25 28.31 -16.82
CA ILE A 38 -27.73 29.54 -17.45
C ILE A 38 -26.88 29.19 -18.69
N SER A 39 -26.02 28.18 -18.59
CA SER A 39 -25.18 27.76 -19.71
C SER A 39 -26.01 27.24 -20.89
N ILE A 40 -27.06 26.46 -20.64
CA ILE A 40 -27.95 25.95 -21.70
C ILE A 40 -28.74 27.12 -22.31
N LYS A 41 -29.20 28.08 -21.50
CA LYS A 41 -29.91 29.27 -21.98
C LYS A 41 -29.04 30.14 -22.89
N GLN A 42 -27.77 30.30 -22.56
CA GLN A 42 -26.86 31.17 -23.34
C GLN A 42 -26.30 30.51 -24.59
N LEU A 43 -26.01 29.20 -24.53
CA LEU A 43 -25.23 28.52 -25.55
C LEU A 43 -25.99 27.38 -26.26
N GLY A 44 -27.18 27.03 -25.77
CA GLY A 44 -27.92 25.84 -26.20
C GLY A 44 -27.38 24.53 -25.61
N SER A 45 -28.07 23.42 -25.89
CA SER A 45 -27.65 22.08 -25.46
C SER A 45 -26.76 21.40 -26.50
N PHE A 46 -25.43 21.58 -26.39
CA PHE A 46 -24.47 20.99 -27.34
C PHE A 46 -24.39 19.47 -27.33
N GLN A 47 -24.66 18.83 -26.19
CA GLN A 47 -24.69 17.38 -26.11
C GLN A 47 -26.14 16.91 -26.24
N PRO A 48 -26.45 15.97 -27.14
CA PRO A 48 -27.78 15.39 -27.21
C PRO A 48 -28.11 14.60 -25.95
N LEU A 49 -29.39 14.53 -25.59
CA LEU A 49 -29.87 13.56 -24.59
C LEU A 49 -29.76 12.16 -25.17
N ILE A 50 -29.54 11.16 -24.33
CA ILE A 50 -29.55 9.77 -24.78
C ILE A 50 -30.81 9.14 -24.25
N VAL A 51 -31.66 8.69 -25.16
CA VAL A 51 -32.99 8.19 -24.84
C VAL A 51 -33.24 6.86 -25.54
N ARG A 52 -34.21 6.11 -25.05
CA ARG A 52 -34.77 4.94 -25.72
C ARG A 52 -36.26 5.12 -25.97
N LYS A 53 -36.78 4.51 -27.03
CA LYS A 53 -38.23 4.39 -27.22
C LYS A 53 -38.84 3.46 -26.18
N THR A 54 -40.05 3.79 -25.75
CA THR A 54 -40.89 2.95 -24.88
C THR A 54 -42.01 2.33 -25.72
N PRO A 55 -42.62 1.21 -25.27
CA PRO A 55 -43.76 0.61 -25.98
C PRO A 55 -44.96 1.56 -26.15
N GLN A 56 -45.04 2.60 -25.32
CA GLN A 56 -46.11 3.61 -25.32
C GLN A 56 -45.83 4.79 -26.26
N GLY A 57 -44.77 4.73 -27.07
CA GLY A 57 -44.40 5.80 -28.02
C GLY A 57 -43.67 6.99 -27.39
N LYS A 58 -43.44 6.98 -26.07
CA LYS A 58 -42.62 7.98 -25.35
C LYS A 58 -41.14 7.62 -25.35
N PHE A 59 -40.28 8.54 -24.93
CA PHE A 59 -38.83 8.38 -24.88
C PHE A 59 -38.31 8.44 -23.44
N ARG A 60 -37.64 7.39 -22.97
CA ARG A 60 -37.07 7.35 -21.62
C ARG A 60 -35.58 7.69 -21.64
N ILE A 61 -35.15 8.56 -20.73
CA ILE A 61 -33.76 9.01 -20.66
C ILE A 61 -32.85 7.91 -20.09
N LEU A 62 -31.73 7.63 -20.79
CA LEU A 62 -30.61 6.81 -20.31
C LEU A 62 -29.47 7.70 -19.76
N ASP A 63 -29.18 8.83 -20.41
CA ASP A 63 -28.19 9.83 -19.95
C ASP A 63 -28.65 11.26 -20.23
N GLY A 64 -28.27 12.19 -19.34
CA GLY A 64 -28.59 13.61 -19.46
C GLY A 64 -29.75 14.11 -18.59
N HIS A 65 -30.07 13.44 -17.49
CA HIS A 65 -31.20 13.80 -16.62
C HIS A 65 -31.12 15.24 -16.10
N ARG A 66 -29.93 15.70 -15.68
CA ARG A 66 -29.71 17.09 -15.25
C ARG A 66 -30.00 18.11 -16.36
N ARG A 67 -29.64 17.79 -17.61
CA ARG A 67 -29.91 18.64 -18.78
C ARG A 67 -31.40 18.69 -19.09
N TYR A 68 -32.09 17.55 -19.01
CA TYR A 68 -33.54 17.49 -19.18
C TYR A 68 -34.27 18.36 -18.15
N ILE A 69 -33.88 18.32 -16.86
CA ILE A 69 -34.47 19.19 -15.83
C ILE A 69 -34.31 20.67 -16.21
N CYS A 70 -33.10 21.10 -16.62
CA CYS A 70 -32.87 22.47 -17.04
C CYS A 70 -33.66 22.86 -18.31
N LEU A 71 -33.70 21.99 -19.32
CA LEU A 71 -34.45 22.21 -20.56
C LEU A 71 -35.95 22.34 -20.28
N LYS A 72 -36.49 21.47 -19.42
CA LYS A 72 -37.89 21.51 -19.00
C LYS A 72 -38.24 22.83 -18.32
N ARG A 73 -37.38 23.30 -17.42
CA ARG A 73 -37.53 24.63 -16.80
C ARG A 73 -37.48 25.77 -17.82
N LEU A 74 -36.61 25.71 -18.82
CA LEU A 74 -36.55 26.75 -19.87
C LEU A 74 -37.84 26.80 -20.72
N VAL A 75 -38.47 25.66 -20.97
CA VAL A 75 -39.74 25.59 -21.71
C VAL A 75 -40.93 26.00 -20.83
N GLU A 76 -41.01 25.51 -19.59
CA GLU A 76 -42.15 25.74 -18.69
C GLU A 76 -42.12 27.13 -18.02
N GLU A 77 -40.96 27.56 -17.52
CA GLU A 77 -40.81 28.83 -16.77
C GLU A 77 -40.57 30.01 -17.72
N ASP A 78 -39.59 29.89 -18.63
CA ASP A 78 -39.19 30.99 -19.52
C ASP A 78 -39.94 31.01 -20.87
N LYS A 79 -40.72 29.97 -21.19
CA LYS A 79 -41.49 29.85 -22.44
C LYS A 79 -40.63 29.98 -23.70
N LEU A 80 -39.41 29.44 -23.66
CA LEU A 80 -38.49 29.48 -24.79
C LEU A 80 -38.77 28.34 -25.77
N ILE A 81 -39.46 28.68 -26.86
CA ILE A 81 -39.91 27.76 -27.92
C ILE A 81 -38.73 26.99 -28.57
N GLU A 82 -37.55 27.60 -28.63
CA GLU A 82 -36.35 26.98 -29.20
C GLU A 82 -35.91 25.69 -28.48
N PHE A 83 -36.37 25.48 -27.23
CA PHE A 83 -36.09 24.27 -26.44
C PHE A 83 -37.24 23.25 -26.41
N GLU A 84 -38.35 23.49 -27.13
CA GLU A 84 -39.47 22.54 -27.22
C GLU A 84 -39.06 21.22 -27.88
N LYS A 85 -38.11 21.27 -28.82
CA LYS A 85 -37.55 20.09 -29.49
C LYS A 85 -36.09 19.90 -29.13
N ILE A 86 -35.77 18.78 -28.49
CA ILE A 86 -34.44 18.52 -27.94
C ILE A 86 -33.66 17.55 -28.83
N PRO A 87 -32.39 17.84 -29.17
CA PRO A 87 -31.54 16.89 -29.87
C PRO A 87 -31.30 15.65 -29.02
N CYS A 88 -31.67 14.49 -29.56
CA CYS A 88 -31.60 13.20 -28.88
C CYS A 88 -30.85 12.17 -29.73
N ARG A 89 -30.02 11.36 -29.06
CA ARG A 89 -29.55 10.08 -29.58
C ARG A 89 -30.55 9.01 -29.15
N VAL A 90 -31.35 8.56 -30.10
CA VAL A 90 -32.49 7.68 -29.88
C VAL A 90 -32.08 6.24 -30.16
N TYR A 91 -32.20 5.40 -29.14
CA TYR A 91 -32.18 3.95 -29.30
C TYR A 91 -33.61 3.44 -29.50
N GLU A 92 -33.76 2.42 -30.34
CA GLU A 92 -34.99 1.63 -30.40
C GLU A 92 -35.23 0.91 -29.06
N GLN A 93 -36.34 0.17 -28.95
CA GLN A 93 -36.58 -0.64 -27.76
C GLN A 93 -35.44 -1.66 -27.59
N LEU A 94 -34.82 -1.66 -26.42
CA LEU A 94 -33.69 -2.51 -26.09
C LEU A 94 -34.06 -3.47 -24.94
N PRO A 95 -33.43 -4.65 -24.87
CA PRO A 95 -33.42 -5.46 -23.66
C PRO A 95 -32.83 -4.70 -22.46
N THR A 96 -33.28 -5.02 -21.24
CA THR A 96 -32.89 -4.31 -20.02
C THR A 96 -31.38 -4.30 -19.76
N ASP A 97 -30.69 -5.41 -20.04
CA ASP A 97 -29.24 -5.52 -19.92
C ASP A 97 -28.48 -4.60 -20.91
N GLU A 98 -28.93 -4.52 -22.16
CA GLU A 98 -28.40 -3.61 -23.17
C GLU A 98 -28.59 -2.14 -22.78
N GLU A 99 -29.78 -1.78 -22.26
CA GLU A 99 -30.06 -0.45 -21.72
C GLU A 99 -29.08 -0.07 -20.60
N GLU A 100 -28.91 -0.97 -19.62
CA GLU A 100 -28.01 -0.76 -18.49
C GLU A 100 -26.53 -0.75 -18.90
N ARG A 101 -26.13 -1.50 -19.94
CA ARG A 101 -24.76 -1.42 -20.50
C ARG A 101 -24.50 -0.05 -21.10
N ILE A 102 -25.40 0.44 -21.94
CA ILE A 102 -25.27 1.78 -22.55
C ILE A 102 -25.20 2.84 -21.45
N ARG A 103 -26.08 2.75 -20.45
CA ARG A 103 -26.06 3.65 -19.28
C ARG A 103 -24.71 3.58 -18.56
N PHE A 104 -24.23 2.38 -18.27
CA PHE A 104 -22.99 2.13 -17.57
C PHE A 104 -21.81 2.80 -18.29
N GLU A 105 -21.66 2.55 -19.59
CA GLU A 105 -20.55 3.07 -20.41
C GLU A 105 -20.60 4.60 -20.54
N VAL A 106 -21.74 5.14 -20.95
CA VAL A 106 -21.90 6.57 -21.23
C VAL A 106 -21.67 7.40 -19.97
N GLN A 107 -22.26 7.00 -18.85
CA GLN A 107 -22.16 7.78 -17.62
C GLN A 107 -20.79 7.64 -16.94
N ASN A 108 -20.08 6.53 -17.17
CA ASN A 108 -18.72 6.33 -16.68
C ASN A 108 -17.72 7.33 -17.29
N ASN A 109 -17.91 7.70 -18.55
CA ASN A 109 -17.06 8.69 -19.24
C ASN A 109 -17.16 10.11 -18.64
N ARG A 110 -18.24 10.43 -17.93
CA ARG A 110 -18.42 11.73 -17.25
C ARG A 110 -17.75 11.74 -15.87
N ARG A 111 -18.04 10.71 -15.07
CA ARG A 111 -17.44 10.46 -13.76
C ARG A 111 -17.48 8.98 -13.45
N SER A 112 -16.49 8.53 -12.70
CA SER A 112 -16.47 7.19 -12.12
C SER A 112 -17.75 6.92 -11.32
N TRP A 113 -18.30 5.72 -11.47
CA TRP A 113 -19.43 5.24 -10.70
C TRP A 113 -19.08 5.13 -9.20
N LYS A 114 -19.95 5.65 -8.32
CA LYS A 114 -19.85 5.36 -6.88
C LYS A 114 -20.12 3.85 -6.68
N PRO A 115 -19.54 3.20 -5.65
CA PRO A 115 -19.68 1.75 -5.46
C PRO A 115 -21.13 1.27 -5.40
N ILE A 116 -22.01 2.01 -4.72
CA ILE A 116 -23.42 1.68 -4.59
C ILE A 116 -24.19 1.83 -5.91
N GLU A 117 -23.95 2.92 -6.65
CA GLU A 117 -24.57 3.17 -7.95
C GLU A 117 -24.20 2.04 -8.94
N ARG A 118 -22.91 1.66 -8.96
CA ARG A 118 -22.44 0.51 -9.75
C ARG A 118 -23.11 -0.79 -9.33
N ALA A 119 -23.25 -1.03 -8.03
CA ALA A 119 -23.91 -2.23 -7.51
C ALA A 119 -25.36 -2.34 -7.97
N GLN A 120 -26.10 -1.24 -8.01
CA GLN A 120 -27.47 -1.20 -8.52
C GLN A 120 -27.56 -1.52 -10.02
N VAL A 121 -26.66 -0.96 -10.84
CA VAL A 121 -26.62 -1.24 -12.29
C VAL A 121 -26.29 -2.71 -12.55
N ILE A 122 -25.23 -3.22 -11.92
CA ILE A 122 -24.80 -4.62 -12.06
C ILE A 122 -25.89 -5.59 -11.58
N ASN A 123 -26.61 -5.23 -10.51
CA ASN A 123 -27.72 -6.04 -10.02
C ASN A 123 -28.86 -6.13 -11.04
N ARG A 124 -29.26 -5.00 -11.65
CA ARG A 124 -30.30 -4.98 -12.69
C ARG A 124 -29.91 -5.82 -13.91
N ILE A 125 -28.66 -5.72 -14.34
CA ILE A 125 -28.14 -6.56 -15.44
C ILE A 125 -28.24 -8.04 -15.07
N ARG A 126 -27.93 -8.41 -13.83
CA ARG A 126 -28.10 -9.79 -13.35
C ARG A 126 -29.57 -10.22 -13.28
N GLU A 127 -30.45 -9.35 -12.82
CA GLU A 127 -31.90 -9.60 -12.70
C GLU A 127 -32.62 -9.69 -14.04
N SER A 128 -32.03 -9.16 -15.13
CA SER A 128 -32.55 -9.33 -16.49
C SER A 128 -32.65 -10.80 -16.93
N GLY A 129 -31.94 -11.71 -16.27
CA GLY A 129 -31.95 -13.15 -16.57
C GLY A 129 -31.05 -13.58 -17.73
N SER A 130 -30.44 -12.64 -18.46
CA SER A 130 -29.56 -12.93 -19.61
C SER A 130 -28.24 -13.62 -19.24
N PHE A 131 -27.80 -13.53 -17.99
CA PHE A 131 -26.47 -13.97 -17.56
C PHE A 131 -26.53 -15.02 -16.46
N ARG A 132 -25.84 -16.14 -16.65
CA ARG A 132 -25.79 -17.25 -15.69
C ARG A 132 -24.65 -17.12 -14.67
N SER A 133 -23.62 -16.34 -14.97
CA SER A 133 -22.45 -16.18 -14.12
C SER A 133 -21.97 -14.73 -13.97
N GLN A 134 -21.21 -14.47 -12.91
CA GLN A 134 -20.53 -13.17 -12.74
C GLN A 134 -19.49 -12.90 -13.83
N GLU A 135 -18.95 -13.95 -14.45
CA GLU A 135 -17.98 -13.84 -15.54
C GLU A 135 -18.64 -13.30 -16.82
N ASP A 136 -19.86 -13.73 -17.10
CA ASP A 136 -20.60 -13.27 -18.27
C ASP A 136 -20.93 -11.78 -18.15
N VAL A 137 -21.40 -11.35 -16.97
CA VAL A 137 -21.66 -9.92 -16.68
C VAL A 137 -20.37 -9.10 -16.77
N ALA A 138 -19.24 -9.65 -16.32
CA ALA A 138 -17.95 -8.98 -16.37
C ALA A 138 -17.48 -8.75 -17.81
N LYS A 139 -17.59 -9.78 -18.67
CA LYS A 139 -17.30 -9.68 -20.11
C LYS A 139 -18.24 -8.72 -20.81
N PHE A 140 -19.53 -8.78 -20.48
CA PHE A 140 -20.57 -7.94 -21.07
C PHE A 140 -20.34 -6.44 -20.80
N LEU A 141 -19.95 -6.09 -19.58
CA LEU A 141 -19.64 -4.71 -19.17
C LEU A 141 -18.18 -4.29 -19.41
N ASN A 142 -17.32 -5.20 -19.88
CA ASN A 142 -15.89 -5.01 -20.01
C ASN A 142 -15.21 -4.51 -18.71
N ILE A 143 -15.52 -5.16 -17.58
CA ILE A 143 -14.93 -4.86 -16.27
C ILE A 143 -14.37 -6.13 -15.62
N PRO A 144 -13.44 -6.02 -14.65
CA PRO A 144 -12.93 -7.20 -13.96
C PRO A 144 -14.04 -7.97 -13.23
N ARG A 145 -14.04 -9.31 -13.34
CA ARG A 145 -14.97 -10.20 -12.60
C ARG A 145 -14.98 -9.91 -11.10
N THR A 146 -13.82 -9.62 -10.52
CA THR A 146 -13.72 -9.26 -9.10
C THR A 146 -14.55 -8.02 -8.77
N LEU A 147 -14.65 -7.05 -9.69
CA LEU A 147 -15.44 -5.84 -9.50
C LEU A 147 -16.95 -6.13 -9.49
N VAL A 148 -17.41 -7.02 -10.37
CA VAL A 148 -18.79 -7.53 -10.38
C VAL A 148 -19.12 -8.18 -9.05
N GLY A 149 -18.28 -9.12 -8.59
CA GLY A 149 -18.46 -9.82 -7.32
C GLY A 149 -18.55 -8.85 -6.12
N ASN A 150 -17.64 -7.88 -6.01
CA ASN A 150 -17.68 -6.90 -4.92
C ASN A 150 -18.93 -6.02 -4.96
N SER A 151 -19.42 -5.68 -6.15
CA SER A 151 -20.57 -4.80 -6.31
C SER A 151 -21.86 -5.53 -5.92
N LEU A 152 -22.01 -6.79 -6.35
CA LEU A 152 -23.12 -7.65 -5.91
C LEU A 152 -23.09 -7.89 -4.40
N GLN A 153 -21.88 -8.09 -3.84
CA GLN A 153 -21.72 -8.26 -2.40
C GLN A 153 -22.09 -6.98 -1.62
N LEU A 154 -21.64 -5.81 -2.09
CA LEU A 154 -22.02 -4.53 -1.50
C LEU A 154 -23.54 -4.37 -1.46
N ARG A 155 -24.26 -4.76 -2.52
CA ARG A 155 -25.73 -4.72 -2.56
C ARG A 155 -26.37 -5.66 -1.52
N SER A 156 -25.75 -6.81 -1.27
CA SER A 156 -26.24 -7.79 -0.29
C SER A 156 -25.96 -7.42 1.18
N LEU A 157 -25.14 -6.40 1.44
CA LEU A 157 -24.92 -5.90 2.80
C LEU A 157 -26.17 -5.19 3.33
N ASN A 158 -26.32 -5.18 4.66
CA ASN A 158 -27.43 -4.51 5.33
C ASN A 158 -27.53 -3.02 4.91
N LEU A 159 -28.75 -2.55 4.63
CA LEU A 159 -29.07 -1.16 4.32
C LEU A 159 -28.51 -0.18 5.37
N ASP A 160 -28.55 -0.55 6.65
CA ASP A 160 -28.02 0.28 7.74
C ASP A 160 -26.51 0.52 7.60
N LEU A 161 -25.78 -0.49 7.14
CA LEU A 161 -24.34 -0.39 6.96
C LEU A 161 -23.99 0.49 5.75
N ILE A 162 -24.74 0.35 4.67
CA ILE A 162 -24.60 1.20 3.48
C ILE A 162 -24.89 2.66 3.86
N ALA A 163 -25.99 2.92 4.56
CA ALA A 163 -26.35 4.25 5.03
C ALA A 163 -25.29 4.85 5.97
N LYS A 164 -24.68 4.04 6.86
CA LYS A 164 -23.56 4.47 7.70
C LYS A 164 -22.32 4.85 6.88
N MET A 165 -22.00 4.09 5.84
CA MET A 165 -20.87 4.38 4.95
C MET A 165 -21.10 5.65 4.12
N GLU A 166 -22.33 5.90 3.70
CA GLU A 166 -22.73 7.10 2.95
C GLU A 166 -22.79 8.35 3.83
N LYS A 167 -23.42 8.27 5.02
CA LYS A 167 -23.52 9.39 5.98
C LYS A 167 -22.15 9.92 6.40
N ARG A 168 -21.13 9.07 6.41
CA ARG A 168 -19.75 9.41 6.77
C ARG A 168 -18.87 9.77 5.56
N ASP A 169 -19.46 9.86 4.36
CA ASP A 169 -18.78 10.13 3.09
C ASP A 169 -17.49 9.31 2.91
N LEU A 170 -17.56 8.01 3.24
CA LEU A 170 -16.40 7.14 3.12
C LEU A 170 -15.98 7.05 1.66
N LYS A 171 -14.70 7.33 1.37
CA LYS A 171 -14.20 7.28 -0.02
C LYS A 171 -14.49 5.92 -0.65
N PRO A 172 -14.80 5.85 -1.96
CA PRO A 172 -15.10 4.60 -2.67
C PRO A 172 -14.10 3.45 -2.47
N THR A 173 -12.83 3.79 -2.27
CA THR A 173 -11.76 2.82 -2.01
C THR A 173 -11.89 2.16 -0.63
N TYR A 174 -12.25 2.90 0.41
CA TYR A 174 -12.55 2.32 1.73
C TYR A 174 -13.80 1.45 1.67
N GLN A 175 -14.86 1.93 1.02
CA GLN A 175 -16.10 1.18 0.87
C GLN A 175 -15.86 -0.19 0.23
N THR A 176 -15.08 -0.20 -0.86
CA THR A 176 -14.74 -1.44 -1.58
C THR A 176 -13.93 -2.41 -0.72
N GLU A 177 -12.93 -1.93 0.02
CA GLU A 177 -12.12 -2.81 0.87
C GLU A 177 -12.87 -3.27 2.12
N LEU A 178 -13.78 -2.46 2.66
CA LEU A 178 -14.64 -2.85 3.78
C LEU A 178 -15.58 -3.99 3.37
N VAL A 179 -16.23 -3.89 2.20
CA VAL A 179 -17.06 -4.98 1.64
C VAL A 179 -16.29 -6.29 1.55
N ARG A 180 -15.02 -6.22 1.15
CA ARG A 180 -14.13 -7.40 1.06
C ARG A 180 -13.68 -7.94 2.42
N LEU A 181 -13.64 -7.10 3.44
CA LEU A 181 -13.24 -7.46 4.80
C LEU A 181 -14.40 -8.09 5.58
N ILE A 182 -15.62 -7.55 5.47
CA ILE A 182 -16.81 -8.02 6.21
C ILE A 182 -16.99 -9.55 6.24
N PRO A 183 -16.96 -10.29 5.12
CA PRO A 183 -17.16 -11.75 5.16
C PRO A 183 -15.98 -12.52 5.80
N LYS A 184 -14.90 -11.84 6.18
CA LYS A 184 -13.80 -12.42 6.96
C LYS A 184 -13.89 -12.09 8.45
N LEU A 185 -14.78 -11.18 8.83
CA LEU A 185 -15.03 -10.86 10.23
C LEU A 185 -15.76 -12.03 10.89
N CYS A 186 -15.30 -12.41 12.07
CA CYS A 186 -15.95 -13.37 12.94
C CYS A 186 -15.96 -12.82 14.36
N LYS A 187 -16.73 -13.46 15.24
CA LYS A 187 -16.65 -13.19 16.68
C LYS A 187 -15.22 -13.36 17.18
N ILE A 188 -14.75 -12.41 17.98
CA ILE A 188 -13.43 -12.44 18.63
C ILE A 188 -13.71 -12.36 20.13
N LYS A 189 -13.48 -13.44 20.87
CA LYS A 189 -13.87 -13.57 22.29
C LYS A 189 -15.33 -13.13 22.53
N ASN A 190 -15.54 -11.99 23.19
CA ASN A 190 -16.84 -11.40 23.52
C ASN A 190 -17.30 -10.28 22.56
N ILE A 191 -16.56 -10.01 21.48
CA ILE A 191 -16.89 -8.95 20.51
C ILE A 191 -17.53 -9.57 19.26
N GLU A 192 -18.80 -9.23 19.01
CA GLU A 192 -19.54 -9.71 17.84
C GLU A 192 -19.11 -9.02 16.55
N ALA A 193 -19.29 -9.69 15.41
CA ALA A 193 -18.86 -9.18 14.10
C ALA A 193 -19.45 -7.80 13.75
N GLU A 194 -20.70 -7.54 14.14
CA GLU A 194 -21.34 -6.23 13.94
C GLU A 194 -20.63 -5.11 14.71
N MET A 195 -20.21 -5.38 15.96
CA MET A 195 -19.45 -4.43 16.76
C MET A 195 -18.07 -4.15 16.15
N ILE A 196 -17.44 -5.19 15.57
CA ILE A 196 -16.16 -5.05 14.86
C ILE A 196 -16.31 -4.13 13.64
N ILE A 197 -17.40 -4.25 12.88
CA ILE A 197 -17.68 -3.37 11.74
C ILE A 197 -17.77 -1.91 12.21
N GLN A 198 -18.52 -1.63 13.27
CA GLN A 198 -18.64 -0.27 13.82
C GLN A 198 -17.29 0.26 14.32
N ASN A 199 -16.49 -0.57 14.97
CA ASN A 199 -15.15 -0.22 15.45
C ASN A 199 -14.23 0.17 14.28
N ILE A 200 -14.23 -0.62 13.20
CA ILE A 200 -13.43 -0.34 11.99
C ILE A 200 -13.87 0.97 11.33
N ILE A 201 -15.18 1.20 11.18
CA ILE A 201 -15.69 2.46 10.60
C ILE A 201 -15.24 3.66 11.45
N SER A 202 -15.41 3.58 12.77
CA SER A 202 -14.98 4.64 13.70
C SER A 202 -13.48 4.94 13.59
N ARG A 203 -12.64 3.91 13.39
CA ARG A 203 -11.19 4.09 13.20
C ARG A 203 -10.83 4.77 11.89
N ILE A 204 -11.63 4.59 10.83
CA ILE A 204 -11.45 5.32 9.57
C ILE A 204 -11.73 6.81 9.82
N ASP A 205 -12.82 7.13 10.52
CA ASP A 205 -13.18 8.53 10.83
C ASP A 205 -12.12 9.22 11.70
N GLN A 206 -11.61 8.49 12.71
CA GLN A 206 -10.56 8.96 13.62
C GLN A 206 -9.18 8.99 12.98
N LYS A 207 -9.04 8.64 11.69
CA LYS A 207 -7.76 8.57 10.96
C LYS A 207 -6.73 7.65 11.63
N VAL A 208 -7.21 6.64 12.36
CA VAL A 208 -6.40 5.52 12.87
C VAL A 208 -6.15 4.53 11.74
N ILE A 209 -7.18 4.25 10.93
CA ILE A 209 -7.05 3.59 9.64
C ILE A 209 -6.92 4.67 8.57
N ARG A 210 -5.73 4.81 7.98
CA ARG A 210 -5.37 5.95 7.13
C ARG A 210 -5.40 5.66 5.64
N SER A 211 -5.55 4.38 5.28
CA SER A 211 -5.53 3.97 3.89
C SER A 211 -6.37 2.71 3.62
N ALA A 212 -6.86 2.57 2.40
CA ALA A 212 -7.47 1.32 1.93
C ALA A 212 -6.49 0.13 1.95
N LYS A 213 -5.17 0.40 1.95
CA LYS A 213 -4.14 -0.64 2.10
C LYS A 213 -4.18 -1.27 3.49
N GLU A 214 -4.40 -0.48 4.54
CA GLU A 214 -4.54 -0.99 5.90
C GLU A 214 -5.77 -1.89 6.05
N LEU A 215 -6.91 -1.55 5.42
CA LEU A 215 -8.07 -2.45 5.38
C LEU A 215 -7.77 -3.77 4.66
N ARG A 216 -6.98 -3.76 3.59
CA ARG A 216 -6.53 -5.02 2.94
C ARG A 216 -5.65 -5.84 3.85
N THR A 217 -4.85 -5.20 4.68
CA THR A 217 -4.00 -5.89 5.63
C THR A 217 -4.83 -6.49 6.77
N LEU A 218 -5.75 -5.71 7.34
CA LEU A 218 -6.73 -6.17 8.33
C LEU A 218 -7.57 -7.33 7.77
N ARG A 219 -7.98 -7.23 6.50
CA ARG A 219 -8.16 -8.31 5.50
C ARG A 219 -7.63 -9.67 5.94
N ARG A 220 -6.31 -9.72 5.82
CA ARG A 220 -5.47 -10.91 5.95
C ARG A 220 -5.35 -11.34 7.40
N VAL A 221 -5.31 -10.39 8.34
CA VAL A 221 -5.32 -10.68 9.78
C VAL A 221 -6.58 -11.45 10.17
N PHE A 222 -7.76 -10.94 9.79
CA PHE A 222 -9.04 -11.59 10.10
C PHE A 222 -9.24 -12.92 9.37
N GLN A 223 -8.64 -13.11 8.19
CA GLN A 223 -8.63 -14.41 7.54
C GLN A 223 -8.02 -15.52 8.43
N TYR A 224 -7.12 -15.16 9.34
CA TYR A 224 -6.52 -16.07 10.33
C TYR A 224 -6.95 -15.70 11.76
N ALA A 225 -8.19 -15.25 11.94
CA ALA A 225 -8.68 -14.74 13.23
C ALA A 225 -8.43 -15.70 14.41
N LYS A 226 -8.62 -17.01 14.23
CA LYS A 226 -8.38 -18.02 15.29
C LYS A 226 -6.93 -18.01 15.80
N ALA A 227 -5.96 -17.85 14.92
CA ALA A 227 -4.55 -17.83 15.31
C ALA A 227 -4.13 -16.49 15.95
N ASN A 228 -4.95 -15.45 15.76
CA ASN A 228 -4.63 -14.08 16.15
C ASN A 228 -5.67 -13.52 17.12
N GLU A 229 -6.44 -14.38 17.79
CA GLU A 229 -7.61 -13.97 18.56
C GLU A 229 -7.25 -12.99 19.68
N ASP A 230 -6.15 -13.25 20.41
CA ASP A 230 -5.67 -12.36 21.46
C ASP A 230 -5.22 -10.99 20.95
N PHE A 231 -4.47 -10.95 19.85
CA PHE A 231 -4.00 -9.70 19.25
C PHE A 231 -5.13 -8.89 18.63
N LEU A 232 -6.09 -9.57 17.98
CA LEU A 232 -7.30 -8.94 17.47
C LEU A 232 -8.15 -8.39 18.61
N TYR A 233 -8.26 -9.12 19.72
CA TYR A 233 -8.97 -8.67 20.90
C TYR A 233 -8.33 -7.42 21.52
N GLU A 234 -6.99 -7.40 21.65
CA GLU A 234 -6.26 -6.21 22.11
C GLU A 234 -6.47 -5.03 21.15
N TYR A 235 -6.34 -5.27 19.84
CA TYR A 235 -6.56 -4.26 18.82
C TYR A 235 -7.95 -3.65 18.91
N LEU A 236 -8.99 -4.48 19.01
CA LEU A 236 -10.39 -4.01 19.04
C LEU A 236 -10.70 -3.18 20.29
N ASN A 237 -10.10 -3.50 21.44
CA ASN A 237 -10.27 -2.76 22.69
C ASN A 237 -9.39 -1.51 22.80
N ASN A 238 -8.27 -1.43 22.08
CA ASN A 238 -7.42 -0.24 22.05
C ASN A 238 -7.75 0.64 20.83
N SER A 239 -8.58 1.67 21.04
CA SER A 239 -9.06 2.59 19.98
C SER A 239 -7.95 3.32 19.21
N THR A 240 -6.79 3.52 19.83
CA THR A 240 -5.65 4.25 19.23
C THR A 240 -4.66 3.35 18.50
N MET A 241 -4.73 2.03 18.72
CA MET A 241 -3.82 1.07 18.12
C MET A 241 -3.96 1.06 16.60
N THR A 242 -2.84 1.25 15.90
CA THR A 242 -2.78 1.25 14.44
C THR A 242 -2.71 -0.17 13.88
N VAL A 243 -3.06 -0.34 12.59
CA VAL A 243 -2.92 -1.63 11.91
C VAL A 243 -1.45 -2.08 11.84
N ASP A 244 -0.50 -1.15 11.72
CA ASP A 244 0.93 -1.47 11.74
C ASP A 244 1.39 -2.02 13.09
N GLN A 245 0.92 -1.45 14.20
CA GLN A 245 1.20 -1.98 15.55
C GLN A 245 0.58 -3.37 15.74
N LEU A 246 -0.63 -3.60 15.23
CA LEU A 246 -1.26 -4.94 15.24
C LEU A 246 -0.40 -5.96 14.49
N ILE A 247 0.11 -5.60 13.32
CA ILE A 247 0.98 -6.47 12.53
C ILE A 247 2.29 -6.78 13.26
N GLN A 248 2.92 -5.75 13.84
CA GLN A 248 4.18 -5.90 14.58
C GLN A 248 4.02 -6.83 15.78
N LYS A 249 2.90 -6.74 16.50
CA LYS A 249 2.62 -7.61 17.65
C LYS A 249 2.24 -9.04 17.24
N SER A 250 1.48 -9.18 16.16
CA SER A 250 0.91 -10.47 15.76
C SER A 250 1.84 -11.33 14.89
N ASN A 251 3.00 -10.82 14.45
CA ASN A 251 3.93 -11.51 13.52
C ASN A 251 3.29 -11.99 12.18
N ILE A 252 2.05 -11.60 11.88
CA ILE A 252 1.19 -12.17 10.81
C ILE A 252 1.75 -11.99 9.39
N ILE A 253 2.56 -10.96 9.15
CA ILE A 253 3.05 -10.64 7.78
C ILE A 253 4.40 -11.27 7.50
N ARG A 254 5.03 -11.94 8.48
CA ARG A 254 6.46 -12.19 8.38
C ARG A 254 6.90 -13.30 7.44
N THR A 255 6.02 -14.13 6.85
CA THR A 255 6.37 -14.82 5.58
C THR A 255 5.19 -15.57 4.95
N ASN A 256 5.21 -15.69 3.63
CA ASN A 256 4.45 -16.72 2.89
C ASN A 256 4.70 -18.15 3.45
N LEU A 257 5.81 -18.38 4.15
CA LEU A 257 6.15 -19.63 4.83
C LEU A 257 5.12 -20.01 5.91
N THR A 258 4.67 -19.07 6.75
CA THR A 258 3.66 -19.38 7.78
C THR A 258 2.36 -19.88 7.15
N PHE A 259 1.98 -19.30 6.02
CA PHE A 259 0.81 -19.73 5.24
C PHE A 259 0.98 -21.11 4.61
N VAL A 260 2.14 -21.36 3.98
CA VAL A 260 2.48 -22.68 3.39
C VAL A 260 2.53 -23.75 4.48
N ALA A 261 3.15 -23.46 5.62
CA ALA A 261 3.24 -24.37 6.76
C ALA A 261 1.85 -24.69 7.34
N GLN A 262 1.00 -23.68 7.58
CA GLN A 262 -0.36 -23.88 8.09
C GLN A 262 -1.23 -24.71 7.13
N LYS A 263 -1.16 -24.42 5.82
CA LYS A 263 -1.89 -25.18 4.80
C LYS A 263 -1.42 -26.64 4.75
N THR A 264 -0.12 -26.87 4.85
CA THR A 264 0.48 -28.21 4.87
C THR A 264 0.02 -28.99 6.11
N ILE A 265 0.07 -28.37 7.29
CA ILE A 265 -0.39 -28.99 8.56
C ILE A 265 -1.87 -29.37 8.51
N GLN A 266 -2.73 -28.55 7.91
CA GLN A 266 -4.16 -28.83 7.76
C GLN A 266 -4.40 -30.09 6.91
N VAL A 267 -3.74 -30.19 5.76
CA VAL A 267 -3.84 -31.35 4.84
C VAL A 267 -3.36 -32.64 5.53
N LEU A 268 -2.30 -32.55 6.32
CA LEU A 268 -1.74 -33.69 7.05
C LEU A 268 -2.66 -34.16 8.20
N LYS A 269 -3.31 -33.24 8.92
CA LYS A 269 -4.32 -33.58 9.95
C LYS A 269 -5.51 -34.31 9.34
N GLU A 270 -5.99 -33.87 8.18
CA GLU A 270 -7.11 -34.53 7.49
C GLU A 270 -6.75 -35.94 7.05
N LYS A 271 -5.54 -36.17 6.53
CA LYS A 271 -5.04 -37.52 6.20
C LYS A 271 -4.90 -38.42 7.42
N LYS A 272 -4.36 -37.89 8.53
CA LYS A 272 -4.24 -38.61 9.81
C LYS A 272 -5.61 -39.02 10.35
N ASN A 273 -6.58 -38.11 10.35
CA ASN A 273 -7.94 -38.38 10.85
C ASN A 273 -8.70 -39.40 9.98
N LYS A 274 -8.34 -39.51 8.69
CA LYS A 274 -8.90 -40.51 7.77
C LYS A 274 -8.15 -41.86 7.78
N GLY A 275 -7.15 -42.03 8.65
CA GLY A 275 -6.36 -43.26 8.75
C GLY A 275 -5.54 -43.60 7.50
N SER A 276 -5.34 -42.64 6.59
CA SER A 276 -4.63 -42.86 5.32
C SER A 276 -3.12 -42.91 5.55
N LYS A 277 -2.43 -43.88 4.94
CA LYS A 277 -0.96 -43.95 5.00
C LYS A 277 -0.34 -42.77 4.24
N PHE A 278 0.65 -42.11 4.84
CA PHE A 278 1.44 -41.06 4.20
C PHE A 278 2.37 -41.67 3.15
N LEU A 279 2.48 -41.02 1.98
CA LEU A 279 3.49 -41.37 0.98
C LEU A 279 4.89 -41.05 1.51
N GLU A 280 5.94 -41.73 1.03
CA GLU A 280 7.32 -41.48 1.47
C GLU A 280 7.79 -40.05 1.17
N GLU A 281 7.36 -39.47 0.06
CA GLU A 281 7.61 -38.06 -0.27
C GLU A 281 6.97 -37.10 0.73
N GLU A 282 5.77 -37.43 1.23
CA GLU A 282 5.08 -36.61 2.23
C GLU A 282 5.74 -36.70 3.59
N LYS A 283 6.23 -37.89 3.97
CA LYS A 283 7.00 -38.08 5.21
C LYS A 283 8.33 -37.33 5.15
N THR A 284 8.98 -37.33 3.99
CA THR A 284 10.26 -36.63 3.77
C THR A 284 10.07 -35.12 3.87
N ALA A 285 9.07 -34.57 3.19
CA ALA A 285 8.73 -33.15 3.29
C ALA A 285 8.30 -32.73 4.72
N LEU A 286 7.62 -33.61 5.45
CA LEU A 286 7.28 -33.40 6.87
C LEU A 286 8.53 -33.34 7.73
N LYS A 287 9.50 -34.20 7.46
CA LYS A 287 10.77 -34.29 8.18
C LYS A 287 11.62 -33.05 7.93
N GLU A 288 11.73 -32.60 6.68
CA GLU A 288 12.39 -31.35 6.30
C GLU A 288 11.72 -30.12 6.92
N LEU A 289 10.38 -30.07 6.92
CA LEU A 289 9.63 -29.00 7.59
C LEU A 289 9.85 -29.03 9.10
N LEU A 290 9.88 -30.21 9.73
CA LEU A 290 10.16 -30.36 11.15
C LEU A 290 11.59 -29.93 11.48
N GLU A 291 12.54 -30.21 10.60
CA GLU A 291 13.94 -29.81 10.74
C GLU A 291 14.11 -28.29 10.61
N LEU A 292 13.38 -27.66 9.67
CA LEU A 292 13.30 -26.21 9.53
C LEU A 292 12.64 -25.53 10.75
N LEU A 293 11.51 -26.06 11.23
CA LEU A 293 10.83 -25.54 12.42
C LEU A 293 11.63 -25.78 13.70
N SER A 294 12.33 -26.91 13.82
CA SER A 294 13.20 -27.21 14.97
C SER A 294 14.45 -26.31 14.98
N ARG A 295 14.92 -25.87 13.82
CA ARG A 295 15.93 -24.81 13.70
C ARG A 295 15.40 -23.44 14.13
N GLU A 296 14.13 -23.12 13.91
CA GLU A 296 13.53 -21.82 14.28
C GLU A 296 13.08 -21.72 15.75
N PHE A 297 12.77 -22.83 16.44
CA PHE A 297 12.15 -22.83 17.78
C PHE A 297 13.05 -23.22 18.96
N GLN A 298 14.35 -23.43 18.76
CA GLN A 298 15.31 -23.42 19.88
C GLN A 298 15.51 -21.97 20.37
N SER A 299 15.07 -21.67 21.59
CA SER A 299 15.04 -20.34 22.23
C SER A 299 16.44 -19.70 22.43
N PRO A 300 16.56 -18.40 22.72
CA PRO A 300 16.11 -17.22 22.00
C PRO A 300 17.33 -16.42 21.48
N THR A 301 18.13 -16.96 20.57
CA THR A 301 19.19 -16.19 19.89
C THR A 301 19.43 -16.79 18.50
N SER A 302 18.52 -16.55 17.56
CA SER A 302 18.90 -16.56 16.14
C SER A 302 19.43 -15.17 15.76
N PRO A 303 20.48 -15.05 14.93
CA PRO A 303 21.13 -13.77 14.67
C PRO A 303 20.14 -12.82 13.99
N PRO A 304 20.22 -11.51 14.23
CA PRO A 304 19.39 -10.55 13.52
C PRO A 304 19.52 -10.75 12.01
N ASP A 305 18.42 -10.54 11.29
CA ASP A 305 18.38 -10.40 9.84
C ASP A 305 19.21 -9.17 9.45
N HIS A 306 20.53 -9.34 9.48
CA HIS A 306 21.51 -8.26 9.34
C HIS A 306 21.41 -7.72 7.92
N ARG A 307 21.27 -6.41 7.81
CA ARG A 307 21.18 -5.69 6.54
C ARG A 307 22.53 -5.07 6.24
N ALA A 308 22.80 -4.86 4.96
CA ALA A 308 24.00 -4.16 4.53
C ALA A 308 23.66 -2.76 4.03
N PHE A 309 24.54 -1.80 4.30
CA PHE A 309 24.41 -0.41 3.89
C PHE A 309 25.70 0.10 3.25
N PHE A 310 25.58 0.82 2.14
CA PHE A 310 26.64 1.68 1.63
C PHE A 310 26.65 3.01 2.35
N VAL A 311 27.84 3.40 2.81
CA VAL A 311 28.11 4.67 3.45
C VAL A 311 29.16 5.38 2.62
N VAL A 312 28.75 6.42 1.91
CA VAL A 312 29.66 7.19 1.07
C VAL A 312 30.37 8.24 1.91
N ALA A 313 31.66 8.03 2.13
CA ALA A 313 32.54 8.91 2.91
C ALA A 313 33.50 9.70 2.01
N SER A 314 33.07 10.04 0.79
CA SER A 314 33.80 10.90 -0.13
C SER A 314 32.87 11.75 -1.00
N GLY A 315 33.17 13.04 -1.10
CA GLY A 315 32.42 13.96 -1.97
C GLY A 315 32.88 15.42 -1.90
N ASN A 316 33.56 15.83 -0.81
CA ASN A 316 34.18 17.16 -0.67
C ASN A 316 35.27 17.17 0.44
N LYS A 317 36.08 18.23 0.52
CA LYS A 317 37.17 18.38 1.51
C LYS A 317 36.70 18.23 2.98
N LYS A 318 35.45 18.63 3.29
CA LYS A 318 34.86 18.49 4.64
C LYS A 318 34.54 17.02 4.98
N THR A 319 34.00 16.24 4.05
CA THR A 319 33.72 14.80 4.27
C THR A 319 35.01 13.98 4.44
N ASP A 320 36.09 14.36 3.77
CA ASP A 320 37.40 13.74 4.00
C ASP A 320 37.92 14.01 5.42
N GLN A 321 37.78 15.24 5.93
CA GLN A 321 38.14 15.57 7.32
C GLN A 321 37.29 14.79 8.33
N HIS A 322 36.01 14.59 8.05
CA HIS A 322 35.13 13.80 8.90
C HIS A 322 35.56 12.33 8.96
N TYR A 323 35.96 11.76 7.81
CA TYR A 323 36.48 10.39 7.73
C TYR A 323 37.71 10.20 8.61
N GLU A 324 38.73 11.06 8.47
CA GLU A 324 39.95 10.98 9.28
C GLU A 324 39.63 11.13 10.78
N ARG A 325 38.70 12.05 11.14
CA ARG A 325 38.35 12.31 12.53
C ARG A 325 37.52 11.23 13.21
N THR A 326 36.66 10.50 12.48
CA THR A 326 35.62 9.65 13.12
C THR A 326 35.66 8.18 12.71
N ILE A 327 36.36 7.85 11.62
CA ILE A 327 36.56 6.48 11.16
C ILE A 327 38.01 6.05 11.39
N HIS A 328 39.01 6.89 11.10
CA HIS A 328 40.42 6.49 11.22
C HIS A 328 40.93 6.45 12.67
N THR A 329 40.53 7.40 13.52
CA THR A 329 41.14 7.57 14.86
C THR A 329 40.61 6.65 15.95
N LYS A 330 39.46 5.97 15.76
CA LYS A 330 38.69 5.22 16.78
C LYS A 330 38.35 6.06 18.04
N TRP A 331 37.20 5.81 18.63
CA TRP A 331 36.66 6.60 19.73
C TRP A 331 36.30 5.73 20.93
N THR A 332 36.30 6.33 22.12
CA THR A 332 35.83 5.67 23.34
C THR A 332 34.59 6.35 23.90
N THR A 333 33.85 5.64 24.74
CA THR A 333 32.65 6.20 25.40
C THR A 333 32.97 7.35 26.36
N HIS A 334 34.23 7.51 26.79
CA HIS A 334 34.64 8.59 27.69
C HIS A 334 34.50 9.96 27.03
N GLU A 335 34.86 10.07 25.75
CA GLU A 335 34.93 11.33 25.01
C GLU A 335 33.55 11.89 24.68
N ILE A 336 32.55 11.02 24.55
CA ILE A 336 31.18 11.39 24.18
C ILE A 336 30.17 11.28 25.34
N ARG A 337 30.63 10.95 26.54
CA ARG A 337 29.78 10.68 27.71
C ARG A 337 28.81 11.81 28.08
N ASN A 338 29.20 13.05 27.77
CA ASN A 338 28.40 14.24 28.09
C ASN A 338 27.24 14.47 27.09
N PHE A 339 27.21 13.72 25.98
CA PHE A 339 26.21 13.88 24.92
C PHE A 339 25.19 12.74 24.86
N LEU A 340 25.36 11.69 25.67
CA LEU A 340 24.58 10.46 25.62
C LEU A 340 24.09 10.08 27.02
N LEU A 341 22.95 9.40 27.09
CA LEU A 341 22.42 8.86 28.34
C LEU A 341 23.27 7.66 28.82
N PRO A 342 23.34 7.39 30.13
CA PRO A 342 24.08 6.24 30.66
C PRO A 342 23.69 4.90 30.04
N THR A 343 22.41 4.70 29.73
CA THR A 343 21.88 3.49 29.06
C THR A 343 22.38 3.35 27.63
N GLU A 344 22.54 4.46 26.90
CA GLU A 344 23.07 4.48 25.54
C GLU A 344 24.57 4.14 25.52
N LEU A 345 25.32 4.69 26.47
CA LEU A 345 26.74 4.37 26.66
C LEU A 345 26.94 2.89 26.99
N GLN A 346 26.06 2.29 27.79
CA GLN A 346 26.10 0.88 28.13
C GLN A 346 25.85 -0.02 26.90
N ASN A 347 24.88 0.33 26.05
CA ASN A 347 24.60 -0.39 24.80
C ASN A 347 25.80 -0.38 23.84
N ILE A 348 26.52 0.75 23.76
CA ILE A 348 27.73 0.88 22.93
C ILE A 348 28.88 0.03 23.51
N LYS A 349 29.14 0.09 24.83
CA LYS A 349 30.25 -0.63 25.49
C LYS A 349 30.17 -2.15 25.39
N THR A 350 28.95 -2.69 25.50
CA THR A 350 28.72 -4.15 25.57
C THR A 350 28.97 -4.86 24.23
N SER A 351 29.02 -4.10 23.13
CA SER A 351 29.01 -4.63 21.76
C SER A 351 30.36 -4.52 21.04
N SER A 352 31.40 -3.94 21.66
CA SER A 352 32.73 -3.75 21.08
C SER A 352 33.80 -4.51 21.87
N GLN A 353 34.64 -5.31 21.20
CA GLN A 353 35.68 -6.13 21.84
C GLN A 353 36.74 -5.30 22.59
N ASP A 354 37.13 -4.15 22.05
CA ASP A 354 38.19 -3.29 22.62
C ASP A 354 37.63 -2.00 23.28
N HIS A 355 36.33 -1.95 23.55
CA HIS A 355 35.62 -0.72 24.01
C HIS A 355 35.80 0.52 23.12
N SER A 356 36.29 0.34 21.89
CA SER A 356 36.47 1.37 20.89
C SER A 356 35.51 1.19 19.71
N PHE A 357 35.11 2.30 19.09
CA PHE A 357 34.16 2.32 17.98
C PHE A 357 34.46 3.47 17.02
N MET A 358 33.89 3.38 15.81
CA MET A 358 33.85 4.44 14.82
C MET A 358 32.46 5.06 14.78
N MET A 359 32.37 6.29 14.28
CA MET A 359 31.12 7.02 14.16
C MET A 359 30.94 7.57 12.76
N TRP A 360 29.69 7.61 12.31
CA TRP A 360 29.31 8.35 11.11
C TRP A 360 27.92 8.93 11.25
N GLY A 361 27.64 10.00 10.51
CA GLY A 361 26.36 10.70 10.55
C GLY A 361 25.89 11.14 9.17
N HIS A 362 24.59 11.44 9.06
CA HIS A 362 23.98 11.99 7.86
C HIS A 362 23.16 13.25 8.16
N LEU A 363 23.07 14.14 7.18
CA LEU A 363 22.18 15.30 7.21
C LEU A 363 20.69 14.87 7.18
N PRO A 364 19.78 15.70 7.72
CA PRO A 364 18.32 15.48 7.77
C PRO A 364 17.65 15.52 6.37
N ALA A 365 17.95 14.55 5.52
CA ALA A 365 17.30 14.38 4.22
C ALA A 365 16.40 13.14 4.21
N ASN A 366 15.20 13.24 3.62
CA ASN A 366 14.18 12.16 3.64
C ASN A 366 14.72 10.77 3.28
N LYS A 367 15.62 10.68 2.30
CA LYS A 367 16.26 9.41 1.89
C LYS A 367 17.17 8.84 2.98
N ASN A 368 17.99 9.68 3.61
CA ASN A 368 18.91 9.26 4.68
C ASN A 368 18.13 8.83 5.93
N ILE A 369 17.07 9.56 6.29
CA ILE A 369 16.24 9.26 7.46
C ILE A 369 15.60 7.88 7.33
N SER A 370 15.02 7.57 6.16
CA SER A 370 14.38 6.27 5.92
C SER A 370 15.39 5.11 6.01
N ALA A 371 16.58 5.27 5.42
CA ALA A 371 17.64 4.28 5.50
C ALA A 371 18.15 4.10 6.94
N TRP A 372 18.43 5.20 7.65
CA TRP A 372 18.88 5.21 9.04
C TRP A 372 17.83 4.60 10.00
N GLN A 373 16.55 4.90 9.82
CA GLN A 373 15.45 4.30 10.59
C GLN A 373 15.41 2.78 10.43
N SER A 374 15.80 2.28 9.26
CA SER A 374 15.86 0.84 8.99
C SER A 374 17.10 0.13 9.55
N MET A 375 18.13 0.84 10.01
CA MET A 375 19.35 0.24 10.58
C MET A 375 19.10 -0.37 11.97
N GLN A 376 19.77 -1.48 12.27
CA GLN A 376 19.73 -2.18 13.56
C GLN A 376 21.14 -2.60 13.99
N ALA A 377 21.30 -2.90 15.27
CA ALA A 377 22.56 -3.46 15.78
C ALA A 377 22.91 -4.78 15.06
N GLY A 378 24.16 -4.91 14.65
CA GLY A 378 24.74 -6.01 13.88
C GLY A 378 24.60 -5.90 12.35
N ASP A 379 23.90 -4.88 11.84
CA ASP A 379 23.89 -4.59 10.40
C ASP A 379 25.31 -4.29 9.88
N THR A 380 25.61 -4.68 8.65
CA THR A 380 26.91 -4.40 8.02
C THR A 380 26.90 -3.01 7.36
N VAL A 381 27.91 -2.20 7.61
CA VAL A 381 28.17 -0.95 6.87
C VAL A 381 29.42 -1.10 6.03
N LEU A 382 29.33 -0.75 4.74
CA LEU A 382 30.44 -0.71 3.80
C LEU A 382 30.78 0.77 3.53
N ILE A 383 31.99 1.18 3.89
CA ILE A 383 32.46 2.55 3.67
C ILE A 383 33.06 2.66 2.27
N TYR A 384 32.42 3.45 1.42
CA TYR A 384 32.86 3.77 0.07
C TYR A 384 33.57 5.12 0.05
N ARG A 385 34.83 5.14 -0.40
CA ARG A 385 35.66 6.35 -0.50
C ARG A 385 36.62 6.27 -1.68
N LYS A 386 36.77 7.37 -2.42
CA LYS A 386 37.76 7.51 -3.52
C LYS A 386 37.67 6.38 -4.57
N GLY A 387 36.44 6.02 -4.97
CA GLY A 387 36.24 5.01 -6.02
C GLY A 387 36.34 3.56 -5.55
N LYS A 388 36.35 3.30 -4.24
CA LYS A 388 36.45 1.93 -3.70
C LYS A 388 35.77 1.75 -2.34
N ILE A 389 35.42 0.52 -1.99
CA ILE A 389 35.07 0.16 -0.60
C ILE A 389 36.36 -0.12 0.15
N VAL A 390 36.55 0.61 1.26
CA VAL A 390 37.77 0.57 2.08
C VAL A 390 37.59 -0.17 3.41
N LEU A 391 36.35 -0.31 3.87
CA LEU A 391 36.03 -0.83 5.19
C LEU A 391 34.66 -1.51 5.17
N ALA A 392 34.54 -2.64 5.85
CA ALA A 392 33.28 -3.18 6.34
C ALA A 392 33.27 -3.17 7.86
N ALA A 393 32.15 -2.81 8.49
CA ALA A 393 32.01 -2.84 9.95
C ALA A 393 30.58 -3.20 10.35
N LYS A 394 30.35 -3.46 11.63
CA LYS A 394 29.06 -3.83 12.21
C LYS A 394 28.49 -2.68 13.03
N VAL A 395 27.24 -2.30 12.76
CA VAL A 395 26.51 -1.29 13.52
C VAL A 395 26.35 -1.76 14.97
N LEU A 396 26.73 -0.93 15.93
CA LEU A 396 26.56 -1.20 17.36
C LEU A 396 25.26 -0.57 17.87
N TYR A 397 25.07 0.71 17.54
CA TYR A 397 23.97 1.51 18.04
C TYR A 397 23.71 2.70 17.09
N LYS A 398 22.56 3.34 17.21
CA LYS A 398 22.23 4.55 16.45
C LYS A 398 21.50 5.56 17.33
N ILE A 399 21.75 6.84 17.10
CA ILE A 399 21.10 7.93 17.82
C ILE A 399 20.86 9.13 16.91
N GLN A 400 19.77 9.86 17.14
CA GLN A 400 19.60 11.20 16.60
C GLN A 400 20.08 12.21 17.65
N SER A 401 21.21 12.89 17.41
CA SER A 401 21.76 13.86 18.37
C SER A 401 22.42 15.04 17.66
N LYS A 402 21.74 16.18 17.69
CA LYS A 402 22.26 17.43 17.13
C LYS A 402 23.47 17.94 17.92
N SER A 403 23.48 17.79 19.26
CA SER A 403 24.58 18.26 20.12
C SER A 403 25.88 17.50 19.86
N LEU A 404 25.81 16.17 19.77
CA LEU A 404 26.98 15.34 19.44
C LEU A 404 27.47 15.62 18.02
N ALA A 405 26.57 15.73 17.05
CA ALA A 405 26.95 16.02 15.66
C ALA A 405 27.63 17.40 15.51
N LYS A 406 27.16 18.43 16.22
CA LYS A 406 27.83 19.74 16.27
C LYS A 406 29.25 19.64 16.83
N TYR A 407 29.44 18.88 17.91
CA TYR A 407 30.76 18.67 18.51
C TYR A 407 31.74 17.95 17.56
N LEU A 408 31.24 16.95 16.82
CA LEU A 408 32.04 16.13 15.90
C LEU A 408 32.32 16.82 14.55
N TRP A 409 31.34 17.52 13.98
CA TRP A 409 31.36 17.95 12.58
C TRP A 409 30.94 19.41 12.37
N GLY A 410 30.60 20.14 13.42
CA GLY A 410 30.12 21.51 13.33
C GLY A 410 28.75 21.63 12.66
N GLU A 411 28.44 22.82 12.15
CA GLU A 411 27.23 23.10 11.37
C GLU A 411 27.60 23.65 9.99
N ASN A 412 26.72 23.46 9.02
CA ASN A 412 26.79 24.17 7.75
C ASN A 412 26.20 25.59 7.87
N ASP A 413 26.34 26.38 6.81
CA ASP A 413 25.85 27.77 6.76
C ASP A 413 24.32 27.89 6.92
N GLN A 414 23.61 26.77 6.80
CA GLN A 414 22.16 26.66 6.99
C GLN A 414 21.77 26.15 8.39
N GLY A 415 22.72 26.04 9.34
CA GLY A 415 22.47 25.58 10.71
C GLY A 415 22.12 24.08 10.82
N GLN A 416 22.45 23.29 9.80
CA GLN A 416 22.26 21.84 9.76
C GLN A 416 23.56 21.12 10.12
N THR A 417 23.42 19.93 10.69
CA THR A 417 24.54 19.04 11.04
C THR A 417 24.16 17.59 10.79
N TYR A 418 25.13 16.68 10.88
CA TYR A 418 25.00 15.25 10.59
C TYR A 418 24.36 14.50 11.77
N GLU A 419 23.17 14.94 12.16
CA GLU A 419 22.50 14.57 13.41
C GLU A 419 21.93 13.15 13.46
N TYR A 420 21.92 12.41 12.35
CA TYR A 420 21.51 11.00 12.31
C TYR A 420 22.75 10.09 12.39
N LEU A 421 23.21 9.83 13.61
CA LEU A 421 24.46 9.13 13.90
C LEU A 421 24.26 7.63 14.08
N TYR A 422 25.31 6.88 13.78
CA TYR A 422 25.43 5.48 14.16
C TYR A 422 26.88 5.14 14.48
N PHE A 423 27.02 4.20 15.40
CA PHE A 423 28.27 3.69 15.92
C PHE A 423 28.53 2.33 15.27
N PHE A 424 29.77 2.04 14.90
CA PHE A 424 30.13 0.75 14.31
C PHE A 424 31.53 0.30 14.74
N ALA A 425 31.75 -1.01 14.82
CA ALA A 425 33.02 -1.63 15.14
C ALA A 425 33.17 -2.98 14.43
N ASN A 426 34.16 -3.79 14.82
CA ASN A 426 34.47 -5.09 14.19
C ASN A 426 34.84 -4.92 12.72
N GLU A 427 35.79 -4.02 12.44
CA GLU A 427 36.15 -3.70 11.07
C GLU A 427 36.90 -4.81 10.33
N SER A 428 36.61 -4.89 9.04
CA SER A 428 37.40 -5.62 8.05
C SER A 428 37.85 -4.62 7.00
N LEU A 429 39.17 -4.47 6.83
CA LEU A 429 39.74 -3.63 5.78
C LEU A 429 39.53 -4.30 4.43
N LEU A 430 39.11 -3.51 3.45
CA LEU A 430 38.75 -3.98 2.12
C LEU A 430 39.43 -3.11 1.05
N ASP A 431 39.60 -3.66 -0.15
CA ASP A 431 40.09 -2.91 -1.32
C ASP A 431 39.31 -3.31 -2.57
N PHE A 432 38.05 -2.88 -2.64
CA PHE A 432 37.17 -3.22 -3.75
C PHE A 432 36.93 -2.00 -4.66
N PRO A 433 37.46 -1.99 -5.89
CA PRO A 433 37.28 -0.87 -6.81
C PRO A 433 35.84 -0.79 -7.35
N GLN A 434 35.41 0.42 -7.71
CA GLN A 434 34.09 0.75 -8.24
C GLN A 434 33.67 -0.14 -9.43
N SER A 435 34.60 -0.50 -10.30
CA SER A 435 34.35 -1.40 -11.44
C SER A 435 33.82 -2.76 -10.99
N GLN A 436 34.41 -3.35 -9.95
CA GLN A 436 33.97 -4.62 -9.38
C GLN A 436 32.66 -4.47 -8.61
N ILE A 437 32.47 -3.36 -7.90
CA ILE A 437 31.23 -3.07 -7.18
C ILE A 437 30.05 -2.99 -8.15
N ASN A 438 30.21 -2.23 -9.24
CA ASN A 438 29.15 -2.07 -10.23
C ASN A 438 28.79 -3.41 -10.89
N HIS A 439 29.78 -4.24 -11.18
CA HIS A 439 29.54 -5.60 -11.67
C HIS A 439 28.81 -6.48 -10.64
N LEU A 440 29.27 -6.51 -9.38
CA LEU A 440 28.69 -7.36 -8.32
C LEU A 440 27.25 -7.00 -7.98
N PHE A 441 26.91 -5.72 -7.99
CA PHE A 441 25.56 -5.23 -7.66
C PHE A 441 24.67 -5.00 -8.89
N GLY A 442 25.17 -5.26 -10.11
CA GLY A 442 24.41 -5.07 -11.35
C GLY A 442 24.12 -3.61 -11.69
N TYR A 443 24.97 -2.68 -11.25
CA TYR A 443 24.86 -1.26 -11.58
C TYR A 443 25.53 -0.93 -12.92
N SER A 444 25.14 0.19 -13.54
CA SER A 444 25.81 0.71 -14.74
C SER A 444 27.30 0.99 -14.46
N GLN A 445 28.18 0.81 -15.43
CA GLN A 445 29.64 0.95 -15.25
C GLN A 445 30.07 2.31 -14.64
N ASN A 446 29.34 3.39 -14.96
CA ASN A 446 29.61 4.75 -14.47
C ASN A 446 28.84 5.10 -13.18
N TYR A 447 28.16 4.13 -12.55
CA TYR A 447 27.41 4.40 -11.32
C TYR A 447 28.36 4.64 -10.15
N THR A 448 28.18 5.76 -9.45
CA THR A 448 28.88 6.06 -8.20
C THR A 448 27.85 6.06 -7.07
N PRO A 449 28.03 5.24 -6.03
CA PRO A 449 27.16 5.29 -4.85
C PRO A 449 27.11 6.70 -4.26
N GLN A 450 25.92 7.13 -3.81
CA GLN A 450 25.73 8.43 -3.16
C GLN A 450 24.92 8.29 -1.87
N GLY A 451 25.36 8.95 -0.80
CA GLY A 451 24.64 9.00 0.48
C GLY A 451 24.60 7.67 1.23
N LEU A 452 23.52 7.46 1.99
CA LEU A 452 23.23 6.22 2.71
C LEU A 452 22.26 5.34 1.91
N VAL A 453 22.70 4.16 1.49
CA VAL A 453 21.90 3.26 0.63
C VAL A 453 21.86 1.85 1.22
N LYS A 454 20.66 1.28 1.33
CA LYS A 454 20.49 -0.13 1.70
C LYS A 454 20.83 -1.03 0.50
N ILE A 455 21.61 -2.08 0.73
CA ILE A 455 22.09 -3.00 -0.31
C ILE A 455 21.79 -4.45 0.03
N ASN A 456 21.93 -5.32 -0.97
CA ASN A 456 21.62 -6.74 -0.85
C ASN A 456 22.65 -7.45 0.06
N GLN A 457 22.20 -7.92 1.23
CA GLN A 457 23.03 -8.60 2.22
C GLN A 457 23.72 -9.84 1.63
N ALA A 458 23.04 -10.65 0.82
CA ALA A 458 23.62 -11.88 0.28
C ALA A 458 24.83 -11.62 -0.64
N ILE A 459 24.85 -10.48 -1.33
CA ILE A 459 26.00 -10.06 -2.13
C ILE A 459 27.16 -9.64 -1.22
N VAL A 460 26.85 -8.95 -0.12
CA VAL A 460 27.84 -8.52 0.87
C VAL A 460 28.44 -9.71 1.63
N ASP A 461 27.64 -10.70 2.01
CA ASP A 461 28.15 -11.91 2.65
C ASP A 461 29.07 -12.68 1.71
N LYS A 462 28.73 -12.80 0.42
CA LYS A 462 29.62 -13.38 -0.61
C LYS A 462 30.92 -12.59 -0.77
N MET A 463 30.82 -11.26 -0.76
CA MET A 463 31.96 -10.35 -0.86
C MET A 463 32.92 -10.48 0.33
N LEU A 464 32.39 -10.61 1.54
CA LEU A 464 33.17 -10.74 2.77
C LEU A 464 33.74 -12.15 2.98
N THR A 465 33.08 -13.18 2.45
CA THR A 465 33.55 -14.58 2.50
C THR A 465 34.60 -14.90 1.44
N ASN A 466 34.63 -14.18 0.32
CA ASN A 466 35.57 -14.41 -0.77
C ASN A 466 36.18 -13.08 -1.28
N PRO A 467 37.00 -12.41 -0.45
CA PRO A 467 37.64 -11.15 -0.85
C PRO A 467 38.58 -11.41 -2.04
N PRO A 468 38.57 -10.56 -3.09
CA PRO A 468 39.44 -10.70 -4.25
C PRO A 468 40.89 -10.69 -3.79
N THR A 469 41.68 -11.52 -4.44
CA THR A 469 43.07 -11.82 -4.11
C THR A 469 43.95 -10.58 -4.26
N SER A 470 43.97 -9.71 -3.25
CA SER A 470 45.05 -8.75 -2.99
C SER A 470 45.23 -8.46 -1.49
N PHE A 471 44.72 -9.31 -0.60
CA PHE A 471 45.03 -9.31 0.83
C PHE A 471 45.96 -10.46 1.20
N SER A 472 47.10 -10.51 0.51
CA SER A 472 48.31 -11.07 1.13
C SER A 472 49.14 -9.89 1.60
N VAL A 473 49.41 -9.85 2.91
CA VAL A 473 50.36 -8.94 3.57
C VAL A 473 49.86 -7.51 3.86
N LEU A 474 49.11 -7.34 4.95
CA LEU A 474 49.35 -6.25 5.93
C LEU A 474 49.02 -6.71 7.37
N LYS A 475 49.32 -7.98 7.68
CA LYS A 475 49.58 -8.44 9.07
C LYS A 475 51.09 -8.60 9.24
N ALA A 476 51.84 -7.51 9.17
CA ALA A 476 53.21 -7.41 9.65
C ALA A 476 53.58 -5.92 9.77
N GLY A 477 53.47 -5.37 10.97
CA GLY A 477 53.77 -3.95 11.19
C GLY A 477 53.44 -3.39 12.57
N GLN A 478 53.32 -4.22 13.61
CA GLN A 478 53.55 -3.78 14.99
C GLN A 478 54.59 -4.73 15.60
N LYS A 479 55.85 -4.30 15.53
CA LYS A 479 56.94 -4.65 16.46
C LYS A 479 58.18 -3.84 16.11
N LYS A 480 58.23 -2.60 16.56
CA LYS A 480 59.21 -2.07 17.53
C LYS A 480 58.89 -0.62 17.84
#